data_AF-A0A2V9CUB4-F1
#
_entry.id   AF-A0A2V9CUB4-F1
#
_cell.length_a   1.000
_cell.length_b   1.000
_cell.length_c   1.000
_cell.angle_alpha   90.00
_cell.angle_beta   90.00
_cell.angle_gamma   90.00
#
_symmetry.space_group_name_H-M   'P 1'
#
loop_
_entity.id
_entity.type
_entity.pdbx_description
1 polymer ?
#
loop_
_entity_poly.entity_id
_entity_poly.type
_entity_poly.pdbx_seq_one_letter_code
_entity_poly.pdbx_strand_id
1 'polypeptide(L)'
;MGLCLDCEYARHVEAKENSVYFLCERSLTDPTFPKYPRLPVRQCLGYVKDSRGTFATDPPRRLKLITGAPVSWQFGESQLIRLKTQLASVEFVFGDANPKRIDRRPAPGKWSARENLAHIGRYHEIFLERLHRIVTEPSPRFARYRAEEDPGWQEWASRPVEEVRTRLAALRLNLVDKIVGLQPREYARVGIHSSFGEMTLSLWLEFFLVHEAHHLYVILQRLRER
;
A
#
# COMPACT_ATOMS: atom_id res chain seq x y z
N MET A 1 -5.05 -26.17 -1.04
CA MET A 1 -4.98 -26.31 -2.51
C MET A 1 -4.77 -27.78 -2.86
N GLY A 2 -5.32 -28.28 -3.97
CA GLY A 2 -5.38 -29.71 -4.32
C GLY A 2 -5.21 -29.93 -5.83
N LEU A 3 -5.64 -31.08 -6.35
CA LEU A 3 -5.44 -31.52 -7.74
C LEU A 3 -5.95 -30.55 -8.82
N CYS A 4 -6.87 -29.64 -8.50
CA CYS A 4 -7.35 -28.64 -9.47
C CYS A 4 -6.29 -27.58 -9.84
N LEU A 5 -5.19 -27.45 -9.09
CA LEU A 5 -4.19 -26.40 -9.30
C LEU A 5 -3.37 -26.60 -10.59
N ASP A 6 -3.16 -27.85 -10.99
CA ASP A 6 -2.34 -28.25 -12.14
C ASP A 6 -3.09 -29.23 -13.06
N CYS A 7 -4.41 -29.23 -13.00
CA CYS A 7 -5.26 -30.06 -13.85
C CYS A 7 -5.51 -29.35 -15.20
N GLU A 8 -5.30 -30.04 -16.30
CA GLU A 8 -5.53 -29.57 -17.68
C GLU A 8 -6.95 -29.02 -17.91
N TYR A 9 -7.94 -29.54 -17.18
CA TYR A 9 -9.35 -29.15 -17.34
C TYR A 9 -9.84 -28.14 -16.29
N ALA A 10 -8.97 -27.60 -15.46
CA ALA A 10 -9.35 -26.64 -14.43
C ALA A 10 -9.04 -25.21 -14.89
N ARG A 11 -10.04 -24.31 -14.86
CA ARG A 11 -9.87 -22.90 -15.18
C ARG A 11 -9.96 -22.06 -13.91
N HIS A 12 -8.99 -21.17 -13.70
CA HIS A 12 -9.05 -20.17 -12.63
C HIS A 12 -10.04 -19.07 -13.00
N VAL A 13 -10.94 -18.72 -12.09
CA VAL A 13 -11.89 -17.63 -12.28
C VAL A 13 -11.79 -16.68 -11.10
N GLU A 14 -11.43 -15.44 -11.39
CA GLU A 14 -11.42 -14.35 -10.43
C GLU A 14 -12.83 -13.76 -10.34
N ALA A 15 -13.39 -13.73 -9.13
CA ALA A 15 -14.64 -13.03 -8.85
C ALA A 15 -14.37 -11.69 -8.16
N LYS A 16 -15.46 -10.94 -7.96
CA LYS A 16 -15.47 -9.76 -7.09
C LYS A 16 -14.98 -10.14 -5.68
N GLU A 17 -14.43 -9.16 -4.96
CA GLU A 17 -13.98 -9.31 -3.55
C GLU A 17 -12.81 -10.28 -3.33
N ASN A 18 -11.85 -10.34 -4.27
CA ASN A 18 -10.64 -11.20 -4.17
C ASN A 18 -10.95 -12.69 -3.97
N SER A 19 -12.16 -13.13 -4.33
CA SER A 19 -12.52 -14.55 -4.28
C SER A 19 -12.06 -15.24 -5.56
N VAL A 20 -11.36 -16.37 -5.39
CA VAL A 20 -10.90 -17.20 -6.51
C VAL A 20 -11.59 -18.55 -6.43
N TYR A 21 -12.21 -18.96 -7.53
CA TYR A 21 -12.78 -20.31 -7.67
C TYR A 21 -12.24 -20.99 -8.92
N PHE A 22 -12.40 -22.31 -8.95
CA PHE A 22 -11.97 -23.15 -10.05
C PHE A 22 -13.22 -23.62 -10.79
N LEU A 23 -13.23 -23.46 -12.11
CA LEU A 23 -14.22 -24.04 -13.00
C LEU A 23 -13.65 -25.35 -13.57
N CYS A 24 -14.38 -26.46 -13.44
CA CYS A 24 -14.00 -27.72 -14.10
C CYS A 24 -14.63 -27.79 -15.48
N GLU A 25 -13.82 -27.72 -16.54
CA GLU A 25 -14.32 -27.73 -17.92
C GLU A 25 -14.87 -29.10 -18.33
N ARG A 26 -14.46 -30.20 -17.67
CA ARG A 26 -15.08 -31.51 -17.89
C ARG A 26 -16.57 -31.51 -17.55
N SER A 27 -17.02 -30.64 -16.63
CA SER A 27 -18.45 -30.53 -16.31
C SER A 27 -19.29 -30.02 -17.48
N LEU A 28 -18.68 -29.49 -18.54
CA LEU A 28 -19.39 -29.02 -19.73
C LEU A 28 -19.90 -30.17 -20.59
N THR A 29 -19.21 -31.32 -20.56
CA THR A 29 -19.52 -32.49 -21.39
C THR A 29 -19.84 -33.74 -20.56
N ASP A 30 -19.44 -33.77 -19.28
CA ASP A 30 -19.66 -34.89 -18.37
C ASP A 30 -20.23 -34.38 -17.01
N PRO A 31 -21.53 -34.60 -16.73
CA PRO A 31 -22.19 -34.07 -15.54
C PRO A 31 -21.76 -34.75 -14.23
N THR A 32 -20.97 -35.83 -14.30
CA THR A 32 -20.42 -36.46 -13.08
C THR A 32 -19.34 -35.59 -12.42
N PHE A 33 -18.77 -34.63 -13.14
CA PHE A 33 -17.82 -33.66 -12.61
C PHE A 33 -18.54 -32.38 -12.13
N PRO A 34 -18.27 -31.91 -10.89
CA PRO A 34 -18.86 -30.67 -10.42
C PRO A 34 -18.30 -29.47 -11.19
N LYS A 35 -19.19 -28.59 -11.68
CA LYS A 35 -18.81 -27.36 -12.39
C LYS A 35 -17.87 -26.47 -11.55
N TYR A 36 -18.14 -26.35 -10.25
CA TYR A 36 -17.30 -25.65 -9.30
C TYR A 36 -16.95 -26.60 -8.15
N PRO A 37 -15.82 -27.33 -8.22
CA PRO A 37 -15.43 -28.28 -7.18
C PRO A 37 -15.17 -27.59 -5.84
N ARG A 38 -15.59 -28.22 -4.74
CA ARG A 38 -15.23 -27.79 -3.39
C ARG A 38 -13.75 -28.09 -3.14
N LEU A 39 -12.99 -27.07 -2.79
CA LEU A 39 -11.54 -27.18 -2.60
C LEU A 39 -11.17 -27.48 -1.14
N PRO A 40 -10.06 -28.20 -0.88
CA PRO A 40 -9.16 -28.81 -1.86
C PRO A 40 -9.67 -30.16 -2.38
N VAL A 41 -9.66 -30.36 -3.71
CA VAL A 41 -9.88 -31.68 -4.31
C VAL A 41 -8.62 -32.53 -4.11
N ARG A 42 -8.73 -33.62 -3.35
CA ARG A 42 -7.60 -34.51 -3.06
C ARG A 42 -7.55 -35.74 -3.96
N GLN A 43 -8.68 -36.11 -4.55
CA GLN A 43 -8.85 -37.25 -5.44
C GLN A 43 -9.88 -36.88 -6.51
N CYS A 44 -9.59 -37.18 -7.77
CA CYS A 44 -10.49 -36.93 -8.90
C CYS A 44 -10.17 -37.92 -10.02
N LEU A 45 -11.17 -38.69 -10.46
CA LEU A 45 -11.01 -39.69 -11.54
C LEU A 45 -10.72 -39.04 -12.90
N GLY A 46 -11.08 -37.77 -13.07
CA GLY A 46 -10.86 -37.01 -14.30
C GLY A 46 -9.63 -36.11 -14.28
N TYR A 47 -8.78 -36.24 -13.26
CA TYR A 47 -7.54 -35.46 -13.16
C TYR A 47 -6.55 -35.87 -14.25
N VAL A 48 -6.10 -34.88 -15.01
CA VAL A 48 -5.00 -35.00 -15.96
C VAL A 48 -4.07 -33.84 -15.69
N LYS A 49 -2.81 -34.16 -15.38
CA LYS A 49 -1.81 -33.13 -15.09
C LYS A 49 -1.48 -32.37 -16.37
N ASP A 50 -1.57 -31.04 -16.33
CA ASP A 50 -1.15 -30.20 -17.45
C ASP A 50 0.37 -30.33 -17.65
N SER A 51 0.76 -31.01 -18.72
CA SER A 51 2.15 -31.24 -19.12
C SER A 51 2.71 -30.13 -20.01
N ARG A 52 1.88 -29.17 -20.44
CA ARG A 52 2.26 -28.08 -21.35
C ARG A 52 2.66 -26.79 -20.63
N GLY A 53 2.55 -26.74 -19.30
CA GLY A 53 2.86 -25.54 -18.51
C GLY A 53 1.96 -24.35 -18.87
N THR A 54 0.79 -24.62 -19.46
CA THR A 54 -0.14 -23.62 -20.00
C THR A 54 -0.89 -22.82 -18.94
N PHE A 55 -0.69 -23.14 -17.65
CA PHE A 55 -1.00 -22.27 -16.50
C PHE A 55 0.04 -21.17 -16.25
N ALA A 56 1.00 -20.98 -17.16
CA ALA A 56 1.78 -19.76 -17.25
C ALA A 56 1.04 -18.68 -18.07
N THR A 57 -0.17 -18.28 -17.65
CA THR A 57 -0.72 -16.97 -18.01
C THR A 57 -0.85 -16.16 -16.74
N ASP A 58 0.17 -15.31 -16.59
CA ASP A 58 0.44 -14.30 -15.56
C ASP A 58 -0.19 -14.58 -14.18
N PRO A 59 0.58 -15.06 -13.19
CA PRO A 59 0.06 -15.10 -11.83
C PRO A 59 -0.38 -13.68 -11.44
N PRO A 60 -1.49 -13.48 -10.70
CA PRO A 60 -1.61 -12.23 -9.94
C PRO A 60 -0.31 -12.14 -9.16
N ARG A 61 0.50 -11.11 -9.45
CA ARG A 61 1.85 -10.89 -8.88
C ARG A 61 1.82 -11.42 -7.47
N ARG A 62 2.40 -12.62 -7.30
CA ARG A 62 2.25 -13.39 -6.07
C ARG A 62 2.95 -12.52 -5.05
N LEU A 63 2.19 -11.79 -4.23
CA LEU A 63 2.72 -11.26 -2.99
C LEU A 63 3.24 -12.52 -2.30
N LYS A 64 4.57 -12.70 -2.33
CA LYS A 64 5.21 -13.78 -1.61
C LYS A 64 4.84 -13.52 -0.15
N LEU A 65 3.81 -14.22 0.32
CA LEU A 65 3.61 -14.41 1.74
C LEU A 65 4.96 -14.93 2.24
N ILE A 66 5.56 -14.15 3.13
CA ILE A 66 6.92 -14.30 3.60
C ILE A 66 7.04 -15.67 4.26
N THR A 67 7.46 -16.67 3.48
CA THR A 67 7.86 -17.97 3.98
C THR A 67 9.30 -18.21 3.56
N GLY A 68 10.22 -17.86 4.45
CA GLY A 68 11.54 -18.50 4.54
C GLY A 68 12.67 -18.00 3.63
N ALA A 69 12.47 -17.00 2.77
CA ALA A 69 13.61 -16.28 2.17
C ALA A 69 14.08 -15.17 3.13
N PRO A 70 15.39 -14.87 3.24
CA PRO A 70 15.80 -13.64 3.90
C PRO A 70 15.05 -12.49 3.21
N VAL A 71 14.26 -11.73 3.99
CA VAL A 71 13.57 -10.54 3.47
C VAL A 71 14.66 -9.67 2.90
N SER A 72 14.75 -9.57 1.57
CA SER A 72 15.61 -8.57 0.97
C SER A 72 15.02 -7.23 1.35
N TRP A 73 15.75 -6.45 2.15
CA TRP A 73 15.40 -5.06 2.52
C TRP A 73 15.53 -4.10 1.32
N GLN A 74 15.28 -4.61 0.12
CA GLN A 74 15.24 -3.87 -1.13
C GLN A 74 13.85 -3.30 -1.31
N PHE A 75 13.75 -2.20 -2.06
CA PHE A 75 12.47 -1.64 -2.42
C PHE A 75 11.63 -2.68 -3.16
N GLY A 76 10.47 -2.97 -2.59
CA GLY A 76 9.63 -4.07 -3.02
C GLY A 76 8.40 -3.60 -3.78
N GLU A 77 7.84 -4.51 -4.58
CA GLU A 77 6.57 -4.32 -5.27
C GLU A 77 5.44 -3.85 -4.33
N SER A 78 5.37 -4.40 -3.11
CA SER A 78 4.37 -4.02 -2.11
C SER A 78 4.46 -2.53 -1.74
N GLN A 79 5.67 -2.01 -1.57
CA GLN A 79 5.90 -0.60 -1.24
C GLN A 79 5.50 0.31 -2.40
N LEU A 80 5.83 -0.07 -3.64
CA LEU A 80 5.43 0.68 -4.83
C LEU A 80 3.90 0.72 -4.99
N ILE A 81 3.22 -0.42 -4.80
CA ILE A 81 1.76 -0.50 -4.87
C ILE A 81 1.14 0.42 -3.82
N ARG A 82 1.57 0.32 -2.55
CA ARG A 82 1.07 1.18 -1.47
C ARG A 82 1.36 2.66 -1.74
N LEU A 83 2.56 2.98 -2.22
CA LEU A 83 2.89 4.35 -2.62
C LEU A 83 1.91 4.86 -3.68
N LYS A 84 1.54 4.05 -4.68
CA LYS A 84 0.61 4.48 -5.72
C LYS A 84 -0.85 4.56 -5.25
N THR A 85 -1.29 3.70 -4.33
CA THR A 85 -2.72 3.48 -4.09
C THR A 85 -3.22 3.85 -2.71
N GLN A 86 -2.37 3.96 -1.70
CA GLN A 86 -2.80 4.10 -0.29
C GLN A 86 -3.65 5.36 -0.04
N LEU A 87 -3.36 6.46 -0.75
CA LEU A 87 -4.13 7.70 -0.67
C LEU A 87 -5.53 7.63 -1.28
N ALA A 88 -5.86 6.60 -2.09
CA ALA A 88 -7.21 6.40 -2.58
C ALA A 88 -8.23 6.23 -1.43
N SER A 89 -7.76 5.79 -0.26
CA SER A 89 -8.57 5.72 0.97
C SER A 89 -9.16 7.07 1.40
N VAL A 90 -8.53 8.20 1.04
CA VAL A 90 -9.03 9.54 1.39
C VAL A 90 -10.42 9.77 0.79
N GLU A 91 -10.66 9.36 -0.45
CA GLU A 91 -11.99 9.50 -1.06
C GLU A 91 -13.05 8.65 -0.36
N PHE A 92 -12.73 7.40 -0.04
CA PHE A 92 -13.65 6.50 0.68
C PHE A 92 -13.97 6.98 2.10
N VAL A 93 -12.97 7.55 2.79
CA VAL A 93 -13.11 7.95 4.19
C VAL A 93 -13.88 9.27 4.34
N PHE A 94 -13.72 10.20 3.39
CA PHE A 94 -14.36 11.52 3.43
C PHE A 94 -15.69 11.59 2.65
N GLY A 95 -15.98 10.68 1.71
CA GLY A 95 -17.14 10.77 0.80
C GLY A 95 -18.47 11.08 1.49
N ASP A 96 -18.90 10.23 2.43
CA ASP A 96 -20.15 10.43 3.19
C ASP A 96 -19.90 11.03 4.60
N ALA A 97 -18.77 11.72 4.78
CA ALA A 97 -18.42 12.27 6.08
C ALA A 97 -19.33 13.45 6.45
N ASN A 98 -19.82 13.46 7.70
CA ASN A 98 -20.54 14.60 8.22
C ASN A 98 -19.60 15.82 8.27
N PRO A 99 -19.90 16.93 7.57
CA PRO A 99 -19.04 18.10 7.52
C PRO A 99 -18.70 18.67 8.90
N LYS A 100 -19.61 18.56 9.87
CA LYS A 100 -19.39 19.02 11.26
C LYS A 100 -18.26 18.27 11.98
N ARG A 101 -17.83 17.11 11.46
CA ARG A 101 -16.76 16.29 12.06
C ARG A 101 -15.39 16.55 11.44
N ILE A 102 -15.33 17.13 10.24
CA ILE A 102 -14.07 17.35 9.52
C ILE A 102 -13.10 18.22 10.34
N ASP A 103 -13.64 19.28 10.94
CA ASP A 103 -12.90 20.25 11.75
C ASP A 103 -12.99 20.02 13.26
N ARG A 104 -13.78 19.04 13.69
CA ARG A 104 -13.93 18.75 15.12
C ARG A 104 -12.63 18.17 15.68
N ARG A 105 -11.96 18.93 16.54
CA ARG A 105 -10.91 18.39 17.40
C ARG A 105 -11.54 17.62 18.58
N PRO A 106 -10.99 16.46 18.97
CA PRO A 106 -11.51 15.69 20.10
C PRO A 106 -10.98 16.27 21.42
N ALA A 107 -9.98 15.66 22.05
CA ALA A 107 -9.32 16.19 23.25
C ALA A 107 -8.33 17.33 22.91
N PRO A 108 -8.01 18.23 23.87
CA PRO A 108 -6.95 19.21 23.72
C PRO A 108 -5.63 18.57 23.24
N GLY A 109 -4.96 19.22 22.28
CA GLY A 109 -3.72 18.71 21.69
C GLY A 109 -3.89 17.57 20.68
N LYS A 110 -5.13 17.18 20.33
CA LYS A 110 -5.39 16.22 19.25
C LYS A 110 -5.91 16.94 18.01
N TRP A 111 -5.47 16.47 16.85
CA TRP A 111 -5.83 17.01 15.55
C TRP A 111 -7.19 16.53 15.06
N SER A 112 -7.87 17.39 14.30
CA SER A 112 -9.08 17.09 13.54
C SER A 112 -8.79 16.16 12.35
N ALA A 113 -9.83 15.72 11.64
CA ALA A 113 -9.64 14.93 10.41
C ALA A 113 -8.92 15.75 9.33
N ARG A 114 -9.29 17.02 9.14
CA ARG A 114 -8.63 17.92 8.19
C ARG A 114 -7.16 18.15 8.53
N GLU A 115 -6.83 18.33 9.80
CA GLU A 115 -5.46 18.53 10.25
C GLU A 115 -4.59 17.30 10.06
N ASN A 116 -5.12 16.10 10.29
CA ASN A 116 -4.40 14.86 9.97
C ASN A 116 -4.13 14.74 8.46
N LEU A 117 -5.10 15.11 7.61
CA LEU A 117 -4.90 15.11 6.16
C LEU A 117 -3.85 16.16 5.74
N ALA A 118 -3.88 17.35 6.34
CA ALA A 118 -2.89 18.39 6.13
C ALA A 118 -1.49 17.93 6.56
N HIS A 119 -1.38 17.20 7.67
CA HIS A 119 -0.11 16.63 8.13
C HIS A 119 0.44 15.60 7.16
N ILE A 120 -0.40 14.73 6.57
CA ILE A 120 0.03 13.84 5.49
C ILE A 120 0.64 14.67 4.35
N GLY A 121 -0.04 15.74 3.93
CA GLY A 121 0.44 16.68 2.91
C GLY A 121 1.79 17.31 3.24
N ARG A 122 1.91 17.97 4.40
CA ARG A 122 3.16 18.60 4.83
C ARG A 122 4.30 17.58 4.96
N TYR A 123 4.01 16.40 5.50
CA TYR A 123 5.01 15.36 5.67
C TYR A 123 5.52 14.79 4.33
N HIS A 124 4.74 14.88 3.24
CA HIS A 124 5.26 14.55 1.90
C HIS A 124 6.37 15.52 1.46
N GLU A 125 6.21 16.82 1.70
CA GLU A 125 7.25 17.81 1.37
C GLU A 125 8.52 17.52 2.15
N ILE A 126 8.39 17.29 3.47
CA ILE A 126 9.51 16.91 4.33
C ILE A 126 10.15 15.60 3.85
N PHE A 127 9.37 14.62 3.43
CA PHE A 127 9.91 13.36 2.94
C PHE A 127 10.61 13.51 1.58
N LEU A 128 10.11 14.36 0.69
CA LEU A 128 10.79 14.68 -0.58
C LEU A 128 12.15 15.35 -0.36
N GLU A 129 12.24 16.25 0.62
CA GLU A 129 13.51 16.85 1.04
C GLU A 129 14.48 15.78 1.58
N ARG A 130 13.99 14.93 2.49
CA ARG A 130 14.79 13.82 3.06
C ARG A 130 15.26 12.84 1.98
N LEU A 131 14.38 12.48 1.06
CA LEU A 131 14.69 11.62 -0.09
C LEU A 131 15.83 12.23 -0.91
N HIS A 132 15.71 13.52 -1.28
CA HIS A 132 16.76 14.20 -2.02
C HIS A 132 18.09 14.12 -1.29
N ARG A 133 18.11 14.47 0.00
CA ARG A 133 19.33 14.44 0.83
C ARG A 133 19.90 13.02 0.96
N ILE A 134 19.08 12.00 1.18
CA ILE A 134 19.56 10.60 1.26
C ILE A 134 20.23 10.18 -0.04
N VAL A 135 19.70 10.61 -1.18
CA VAL A 135 20.24 10.26 -2.51
C VAL A 135 21.51 11.05 -2.84
N THR A 136 21.67 12.29 -2.37
CA THR A 136 22.80 13.17 -2.73
C THR A 136 23.90 13.26 -1.68
N GLU A 137 23.59 13.13 -0.40
CA GLU A 137 24.54 13.28 0.72
C GLU A 137 24.98 11.92 1.28
N PRO A 138 26.22 11.80 1.80
CA PRO A 138 26.65 10.60 2.52
C PRO A 138 26.01 10.56 3.92
N SER A 139 25.12 9.59 4.15
CA SER A 139 24.51 9.28 5.45
C SER A 139 23.98 10.51 6.23
N PRO A 140 23.11 11.35 5.62
CA PRO A 140 22.59 12.55 6.27
C PRO A 140 21.81 12.21 7.55
N ARG A 141 21.91 13.08 8.55
CA ARG A 141 21.20 12.95 9.83
C ARG A 141 19.90 13.74 9.81
N PHE A 142 18.84 13.13 10.36
CA PHE A 142 17.52 13.73 10.46
C PHE A 142 16.97 13.67 11.89
N ALA A 143 16.52 14.83 12.37
CA ALA A 143 15.72 14.90 13.58
C ALA A 143 14.34 14.25 13.39
N ARG A 144 13.71 13.87 14.50
CA ARG A 144 12.30 13.48 14.48
C ARG A 144 11.46 14.66 13.98
N TYR A 145 10.54 14.40 13.06
CA TYR A 145 9.62 15.43 12.60
C TYR A 145 8.60 15.77 13.70
N ARG A 146 8.40 17.06 13.96
CA ARG A 146 7.41 17.60 14.91
C ARG A 146 6.70 18.75 14.22
N ALA A 147 5.39 18.61 13.99
CA ALA A 147 4.62 19.61 13.26
C ALA A 147 4.58 20.96 14.01
N GLU A 148 4.60 20.92 15.34
CA GLU A 148 4.60 22.12 16.20
C GLU A 148 5.88 22.97 16.05
N GLU A 149 6.96 22.37 15.56
CA GLU A 149 8.25 23.03 15.33
C GLU A 149 8.47 23.38 13.85
N ASP A 150 7.54 23.00 12.97
CA ASP A 150 7.66 23.21 11.53
C ASP A 150 7.02 24.55 11.11
N PRO A 151 7.79 25.51 10.57
CA PRO A 151 7.26 26.79 10.09
C PRO A 151 6.16 26.64 9.03
N GLY A 152 6.21 25.58 8.22
CA GLY A 152 5.23 25.28 7.18
C GLY A 152 3.94 24.63 7.70
N TRP A 153 3.90 24.21 8.97
CA TRP A 153 2.74 23.50 9.52
C TRP A 153 1.49 24.37 9.56
N GLN A 154 1.59 25.61 10.05
CA GLN A 154 0.43 26.48 10.22
C GLN A 154 -0.28 26.76 8.88
N GLU A 155 0.50 26.94 7.81
CA GLU A 155 -0.02 27.10 6.46
C GLU A 155 -0.84 25.87 6.06
N TRP A 156 -0.25 24.67 6.09
CA TRP A 156 -0.94 23.43 5.77
C TRP A 156 -2.17 23.17 6.65
N ALA A 157 -2.04 23.34 7.96
CA ALA A 157 -3.09 23.09 8.94
C ALA A 157 -4.29 24.03 8.78
N SER A 158 -4.14 25.16 8.08
CA SER A 158 -5.24 26.10 7.81
C SER A 158 -5.98 25.83 6.49
N ARG A 159 -5.42 25.00 5.60
CA ARG A 159 -5.98 24.76 4.26
C ARG A 159 -7.31 24.02 4.28
N PRO A 160 -8.26 24.35 3.38
CA PRO A 160 -9.46 23.55 3.16
C PRO A 160 -9.13 22.14 2.66
N VAL A 161 -9.99 21.16 2.99
CA VAL A 161 -9.78 19.74 2.62
C VAL A 161 -9.49 19.56 1.13
N GLU A 162 -10.27 20.19 0.25
CA GLU A 162 -10.09 20.04 -1.20
C GLU A 162 -8.74 20.59 -1.68
N GLU A 163 -8.26 21.69 -1.12
CA GLU A 163 -6.94 22.20 -1.47
C GLU A 163 -5.82 21.25 -1.00
N VAL A 164 -5.96 20.71 0.23
CA VAL A 164 -5.04 19.70 0.74
C VAL A 164 -5.01 18.48 -0.17
N ARG A 165 -6.16 17.99 -0.64
CA ARG A 165 -6.27 16.86 -1.58
C ARG A 165 -5.56 17.12 -2.89
N THR A 166 -5.83 18.27 -3.53
CA THR A 166 -5.18 18.64 -4.80
C THR A 166 -3.66 18.70 -4.67
N ARG A 167 -3.16 19.36 -3.62
CA ARG A 167 -1.71 19.47 -3.39
C ARG A 167 -1.08 18.12 -3.07
N LEU A 168 -1.72 17.33 -2.20
CA LEU A 168 -1.25 16.00 -1.82
C LEU A 168 -1.18 15.06 -3.03
N ALA A 169 -2.16 15.10 -3.93
CA ALA A 169 -2.12 14.32 -5.16
C ALA A 169 -0.91 14.67 -6.04
N ALA A 170 -0.64 15.98 -6.23
CA ALA A 170 0.52 16.44 -6.98
C ALA A 170 1.85 16.04 -6.32
N LEU A 171 1.96 16.18 -5.00
CA LEU A 171 3.13 15.74 -4.23
C LEU A 171 3.34 14.24 -4.33
N ARG A 172 2.25 13.45 -4.32
CA ARG A 172 2.33 11.99 -4.47
C ARG A 172 2.84 11.59 -5.85
N LEU A 173 2.35 12.22 -6.92
CA LEU A 173 2.85 11.95 -8.27
C LEU A 173 4.36 12.24 -8.36
N ASN A 174 4.80 13.41 -7.88
CA ASN A 174 6.22 13.77 -7.82
C ASN A 174 7.05 12.75 -7.02
N LEU A 175 6.56 12.31 -5.85
CA LEU A 175 7.25 11.30 -5.06
C LEU A 175 7.34 9.95 -5.78
N VAL A 176 6.25 9.49 -6.42
CA VAL A 176 6.24 8.26 -7.21
C VAL A 176 7.26 8.34 -8.35
N ASP A 177 7.27 9.44 -9.09
CA ASP A 177 8.20 9.64 -10.22
C ASP A 177 9.66 9.63 -9.75
N LYS A 178 9.97 10.32 -8.65
CA LYS A 178 11.31 10.30 -8.05
C LYS A 178 11.72 8.90 -7.63
N ILE A 179 10.85 8.16 -6.94
CA ILE A 179 11.16 6.81 -6.47
C ILE A 179 11.37 5.86 -7.66
N VAL A 180 10.47 5.85 -8.64
CA VAL A 180 10.59 4.99 -9.82
C VAL A 180 11.84 5.32 -10.65
N GLY A 181 12.27 6.58 -10.65
CA GLY A 181 13.47 7.03 -11.36
C GLY A 181 14.81 6.66 -10.70
N LEU A 182 14.82 6.13 -9.47
CA LEU A 182 16.05 5.74 -8.78
C LEU A 182 16.69 4.49 -9.38
N GLN A 183 18.02 4.49 -9.40
CA GLN A 183 18.81 3.31 -9.71
C GLN A 183 18.69 2.27 -8.60
N PRO A 184 18.77 0.95 -8.91
CA PRO A 184 18.64 -0.11 -7.90
C PRO A 184 19.56 0.04 -6.67
N ARG A 185 20.79 0.53 -6.87
CA ARG A 185 21.75 0.77 -5.80
C ARG A 185 21.38 1.93 -4.87
N GLU A 186 20.58 2.89 -5.33
CA GLU A 186 20.23 4.08 -4.57
C GLU A 186 19.25 3.77 -3.43
N TYR A 187 18.44 2.71 -3.58
CA TYR A 187 17.56 2.21 -2.53
C TYR A 187 18.31 1.71 -1.29
N ALA A 188 19.58 1.33 -1.43
CA ALA A 188 20.44 0.91 -0.32
C ALA A 188 21.16 2.09 0.37
N ARG A 189 21.02 3.33 -0.14
CA ARG A 189 21.63 4.51 0.51
C ARG A 189 21.05 4.73 1.88
N VAL A 190 21.89 5.20 2.80
CA VAL A 190 21.55 5.32 4.22
C VAL A 190 21.23 6.77 4.57
N GLY A 191 20.22 6.97 5.41
CA GLY A 191 20.01 8.17 6.20
C GLY A 191 19.87 7.80 7.67
N ILE A 192 20.32 8.67 8.58
CA ILE A 192 20.35 8.40 10.01
C ILE A 192 19.16 9.09 10.69
N HIS A 193 18.18 8.31 11.14
CA HIS A 193 17.07 8.81 11.94
C HIS A 193 17.49 8.91 13.41
N SER A 194 17.28 10.07 14.04
CA SER A 194 17.66 10.32 15.44
C SER A 194 17.19 9.26 16.45
N SER A 195 16.06 8.60 16.23
CA SER A 195 15.53 7.55 17.13
C SER A 195 15.74 6.12 16.64
N PHE A 196 15.96 5.90 15.34
CA PHE A 196 16.01 4.55 14.75
C PHE A 196 17.40 4.19 14.21
N GLY A 197 18.36 5.12 14.28
CA GLY A 197 19.70 4.92 13.77
C GLY A 197 19.76 4.93 12.24
N GLU A 198 20.69 4.16 11.71
CA GLU A 198 20.88 4.01 10.27
C GLU A 198 19.73 3.25 9.63
N MET A 199 19.13 3.84 8.59
CA MET A 199 18.07 3.23 7.81
C MET A 199 18.39 3.40 6.32
N THR A 200 18.24 2.33 5.55
CA THR A 200 18.29 2.41 4.08
C THR A 200 17.11 3.21 3.55
N LEU A 201 17.22 3.73 2.33
CA LEU A 201 16.12 4.44 1.67
C LEU A 201 14.88 3.56 1.55
N SER A 202 15.03 2.26 1.29
CA SER A 202 13.93 1.29 1.34
C SER A 202 13.21 1.25 2.68
N LEU A 203 13.94 1.35 3.79
CA LEU A 203 13.36 1.36 5.13
C LEU A 203 12.76 2.73 5.48
N TRP A 204 13.34 3.83 5.00
CA TRP A 204 12.72 5.16 5.08
C TRP A 204 11.38 5.25 4.35
N LEU A 205 11.27 4.62 3.17
CA LEU A 205 10.02 4.51 2.42
C LEU A 205 8.97 3.69 3.18
N GLU A 206 9.37 2.58 3.81
CA GLU A 206 8.45 1.81 4.65
C GLU A 206 7.93 2.64 5.81
N PHE A 207 8.84 3.33 6.52
CA PHE A 207 8.49 4.22 7.61
C PHE A 207 7.50 5.30 7.16
N PHE A 208 7.73 5.92 6.01
CA PHE A 208 6.82 6.91 5.43
C PHE A 208 5.42 6.33 5.15
N LEU A 209 5.34 5.15 4.51
CA LEU A 209 4.07 4.51 4.17
C LEU A 209 3.29 4.06 5.40
N VAL A 210 3.96 3.53 6.43
CA VAL A 210 3.31 3.14 7.70
C VAL A 210 2.83 4.37 8.47
N HIS A 211 3.62 5.44 8.51
CA HIS A 211 3.22 6.71 9.11
C HIS A 211 2.01 7.33 8.41
N GLU A 212 1.97 7.32 7.08
CA GLU A 212 0.78 7.75 6.33
C GLU A 212 -0.46 6.91 6.68
N ALA A 213 -0.32 5.57 6.69
CA ALA A 213 -1.42 4.68 7.02
C ALA A 213 -1.97 4.94 8.43
N HIS A 214 -1.10 5.26 9.39
CA HIS A 214 -1.50 5.68 10.73
C HIS A 214 -2.41 6.92 10.69
N HIS A 215 -2.04 7.96 9.96
CA HIS A 215 -2.86 9.18 9.87
C HIS A 215 -4.17 8.94 9.12
N LEU A 216 -4.18 8.11 8.07
CA LEU A 216 -5.42 7.70 7.40
C LEU A 216 -6.37 6.97 8.35
N TYR A 217 -5.85 6.09 9.20
CA TYR A 217 -6.63 5.43 10.25
C TYR A 217 -7.18 6.43 11.27
N VAL A 218 -6.37 7.39 11.72
CA VAL A 218 -6.82 8.44 12.65
C VAL A 218 -7.93 9.29 12.02
N ILE A 219 -7.81 9.67 10.74
CA ILE A 219 -8.87 10.39 10.01
C ILE A 219 -10.18 9.59 10.04
N LEU A 220 -10.13 8.30 9.73
CA LEU A 220 -11.31 7.43 9.79
C LEU A 220 -11.94 7.45 11.19
N GLN A 221 -11.13 7.36 12.23
CA GLN A 221 -11.62 7.48 13.62
C GLN A 221 -12.33 8.82 13.85
N ARG A 222 -11.70 9.95 13.52
CA ARG A 222 -12.29 11.29 13.73
C ARG A 222 -13.62 11.49 13.00
N LEU A 223 -13.74 10.96 11.78
CA LEU A 223 -14.97 11.10 11.00
C LEU A 223 -16.09 10.15 11.47
N ARG A 224 -15.75 9.02 12.10
CA ARG A 224 -16.72 8.00 12.54
C ARG A 224 -17.06 8.04 14.02
N GLU A 225 -16.24 8.67 14.86
CA GLU A 225 -16.50 8.90 16.29
C GLU A 225 -17.94 9.38 16.52
N ARG A 226 -18.69 8.64 17.34
CA ARG A 226 -20.09 8.95 17.67
C ARG A 226 -20.16 10.09 18.68
#